data_AF-A0A3R7TZ77-F1
#
_entry.id   AF-A0A3R7TZ77-F1
#
_cell.length_a   1.000
_cell.length_b   1.000
_cell.length_c   1.000
_cell.angle_alpha   90.00
_cell.angle_beta   90.00
_cell.angle_gamma   90.00
#
_symmetry.space_group_name_H-M   'P 1'
#
loop_
_entity.id
_entity.type
_entity.pdbx_description
1 polymer ?
#
loop_
_entity_poly.entity_id
_entity_poly.type
_entity_poly.pdbx_seq_one_letter_code
_entity_poly.pdbx_strand_id
1 'polypeptide(L)' 'MEPVQTRINKMKSIPWLGQTLASLCWIISVFVYTNGSEMSTGDWLQLAAASCWMVSNIASIIEIRTD' A
#
# COMPACT_ATOMS: atom_id res chain seq x y z
N MET A 1 -17.65 -8.12 -23.49
CA MET A 1 -18.01 -6.98 -22.63
C MET A 1 -17.15 -7.12 -21.41
N GLU A 2 -16.11 -6.30 -21.26
CA GLU A 2 -15.31 -6.28 -20.02
C GLU A 2 -16.26 -5.99 -18.85
N PRO A 3 -16.17 -6.72 -17.73
CA PRO A 3 -17.03 -6.44 -16.58
C PRO A 3 -16.76 -5.01 -16.10
N VAL A 4 -17.82 -4.23 -15.89
CA VAL A 4 -17.71 -2.88 -15.30
C VAL A 4 -17.08 -3.02 -13.91
N GLN A 5 -15.77 -2.81 -13.83
CA GLN A 5 -15.01 -2.96 -12.60
C GLN A 5 -15.41 -1.83 -11.67
N THR A 6 -16.29 -2.07 -10.70
CA THR A 6 -16.62 -1.03 -9.70
C THR A 6 -15.46 -0.85 -8.72
N ARG A 7 -15.26 0.38 -8.22
CA ARG A 7 -14.27 0.68 -7.15
C ARG A 7 -14.34 -0.29 -5.98
N ILE A 8 -15.56 -0.61 -5.55
CA ILE A 8 -15.85 -1.57 -4.46
C ILE A 8 -15.36 -2.99 -4.79
N ASN A 9 -15.50 -3.45 -6.04
CA ASN A 9 -15.03 -4.77 -6.44
C ASN A 9 -13.50 -4.86 -6.49
N LYS A 10 -12.82 -3.78 -6.89
CA LYS A 10 -11.35 -3.70 -6.84
C LYS A 10 -10.84 -3.69 -5.40
N MET A 11 -11.46 -2.93 -4.50
CA MET A 11 -11.10 -2.94 -3.07
C MET A 11 -11.27 -4.32 -2.41
N LYS A 12 -12.24 -5.12 -2.87
CA LYS A 12 -12.47 -6.49 -2.40
C LYS A 12 -11.57 -7.52 -3.09
N SER A 13 -10.77 -7.11 -4.07
CA SER A 13 -9.88 -8.01 -4.78
C SER A 13 -8.75 -8.44 -3.87
N ILE A 14 -8.54 -9.76 -3.75
CA ILE A 14 -7.44 -10.37 -3.00
C ILE A 14 -6.08 -9.71 -3.32
N PRO A 15 -5.70 -9.49 -4.59
CA PRO A 15 -4.44 -8.81 -4.90
C PRO A 15 -4.37 -7.38 -4.37
N TRP A 16 -5.47 -6.61 -4.39
CA TRP A 16 -5.46 -5.25 -3.85
C TRP A 16 -5.30 -5.25 -2.32
N LEU A 17 -6.06 -6.10 -1.63
CA LEU A 17 -5.98 -6.26 -0.18
C LEU A 17 -4.60 -6.76 0.26
N GLY A 18 -4.03 -7.72 -0.48
CA GLY A 18 -2.69 -8.25 -0.22
C GLY A 18 -1.61 -7.18 -0.36
N GLN A 19 -1.67 -6.33 -1.38
CA GLN A 19 -0.72 -5.22 -1.53
C GLN A 19 -0.88 -4.17 -0.43
N THR A 20 -2.12 -3.83 -0.04
CA THR A 20 -2.37 -2.91 1.09
C THR A 20 -1.78 -3.48 2.37
N LEU A 21 -2.08 -4.75 2.68
CA LEU A 21 -1.60 -5.40 3.90
C LEU A 21 -0.08 -5.55 3.91
N ALA A 22 0.53 -5.91 2.78
CA ALA A 22 1.97 -5.98 2.64
C ALA A 22 2.64 -4.62 2.91
N SER A 23 2.10 -3.53 2.33
CA SER A 23 2.64 -2.18 2.58
C SER A 23 2.49 -1.77 4.05
N LEU A 24 1.36 -2.11 4.69
CA LEU A 24 1.13 -1.87 6.12
C LEU A 24 2.12 -2.65 6.99
N CYS A 25 2.30 -3.94 6.73
CA CYS A 25 3.27 -4.77 7.44
C CYS A 25 4.70 -4.22 7.29
N TRP A 26 5.05 -3.70 6.11
CA TRP A 26 6.36 -3.08 5.88
C TRP A 26 6.54 -1.79 6.69
N ILE A 27 5.54 -0.91 6.70
CA ILE A 27 5.55 0.33 7.49
C ILE A 27 5.70 -0.01 8.98
N ILE A 28 4.87 -0.92 9.49
CA ILE A 28 4.89 -1.34 10.90
C ILE A 28 6.25 -1.94 11.26
N SER A 29 6.84 -2.77 10.38
CA SER A 29 8.16 -3.36 10.57
C SER A 29 9.24 -2.30 10.81
N VAL A 30 9.24 -1.19 10.07
CA VAL A 30 10.21 -0.10 10.25
C VAL A 30 10.14 0.48 11.67
N PHE A 31 8.93 0.66 12.22
CA PHE A 31 8.75 1.13 13.59
C PHE A 31 9.07 0.06 14.64
N VAL A 32 8.74 -1.21 14.37
CA VAL A 32 9.02 -2.32 15.29
C VAL A 32 10.52 -2.56 15.45
N TYR A 33 11.29 -2.51 14.36
CA TYR A 33 12.76 -2.62 14.40
C TYR A 33 13.44 -1.38 14.99
N THR A 34 12.79 -0.21 14.93
CA THR A 34 13.29 1.05 15.49
C THR A 34 13.08 1.15 17.02
N ASN A 35 12.40 0.19 17.67
CA ASN A 35 12.12 0.18 19.13
C ASN A 35 13.39 0.01 20.01
N GLY A 36 14.36 0.91 19.92
CA GLY A 36 15.55 0.96 20.78
C GLY A 36 16.81 1.52 20.11
N SER A 37 16.82 1.69 18.79
CA SER A 37 17.95 2.21 18.02
C SER A 37 17.52 3.42 17.18
N GLU A 38 18.42 4.41 17.03
CA GLU A 38 18.14 5.59 16.20
C GLU A 38 17.76 5.18 14.77
N MET A 39 16.68 5.77 14.26
CA MET A 39 16.18 5.50 12.91
C MET A 39 17.23 5.94 11.88
N SER A 40 17.77 4.97 11.14
CA SER A 40 18.80 5.24 10.14
C SER A 40 18.21 5.89 8.89
N THR A 41 19.03 6.55 8.08
CA THR A 41 18.63 7.11 6.77
C THR A 41 17.96 6.05 5.88
N GLY A 42 18.38 4.79 5.99
CA GLY A 42 17.77 3.67 5.27
C GLY A 42 16.35 3.35 5.71
N ASP A 43 16.04 3.50 6.99
CA ASP A 43 14.70 3.23 7.55
C ASP A 43 13.71 4.31 7.10
N TRP A 44 14.16 5.56 7.02
CA TRP A 44 13.39 6.66 6.44
C TRP A 44 13.08 6.42 4.96
N LEU A 45 14.04 5.92 4.19
CA LEU A 45 13.83 5.61 2.78
C LEU A 45 12.86 4.43 2.60
N GLN A 46 12.96 3.40 3.46
CA GLN A 46 12.02 2.27 3.46
C GLN A 46 10.60 2.70 3.83
N LEU A 47 10.46 3.54 4.85
CA LEU A 47 9.16 4.11 5.24
C LEU A 47 8.55 4.91 4.08
N ALA A 48 9.35 5.75 3.42
CA ALA A 48 8.91 6.53 2.27
C ALA A 48 8.48 5.61 1.10
N ALA A 49 9.28 4.59 0.78
CA ALA A 49 8.97 3.65 -0.30
C ALA A 49 7.68 2.85 -0.01
N ALA A 50 7.51 2.35 1.22
CA ALA A 50 6.30 1.64 1.62
C ALA A 50 5.06 2.56 1.63
N SER A 51 5.24 3.84 1.98
CA SER A 51 4.17 4.85 1.91
C SER A 51 3.77 5.15 0.47
N CYS A 52 4.75 5.30 -0.44
CA CYS A 52 4.50 5.45 -1.87
C CYS A 52 3.77 4.23 -2.45
N TRP A 53 4.10 3.02 -1.99
CA TRP A 53 3.36 1.82 -2.36
C TRP A 53 1.89 1.90 -1.92
N MET A 54 1.62 2.26 -0.67
CA MET A 54 0.25 2.45 -0.19
C MET A 54 -0.53 3.47 -1.05
N VAL A 55 0.09 4.61 -1.36
CA VAL A 55 -0.51 5.65 -2.22
C VAL A 55 -0.79 5.13 -3.62
N SER A 56 0.15 4.41 -4.23
CA SER A 56 -0.04 3.77 -5.54
C SER A 56 -1.19 2.77 -5.53
N ASN A 57 -1.30 1.98 -4.45
CA ASN A 57 -2.39 1.02 -4.32
C ASN A 57 -3.75 1.73 -4.18
N ILE A 58 -3.83 2.85 -3.44
CA ILE A 58 -5.03 3.70 -3.37
C ILE A 58 -5.36 4.33 -4.74
N ALA A 59 -4.35 4.86 -5.44
CA ALA A 59 -4.51 5.45 -6.77
C ALA A 59 -5.09 4.45 -7.77
N SER A 60 -4.74 3.16 -7.66
CA SER A 60 -5.29 2.08 -8.51
C SER A 60 -6.81 1.87 -8.37
N ILE A 61 -7.43 2.38 -7.29
CA ILE A 61 -8.89 2.41 -7.12
C ILE A 61 -9.47 3.67 -7.79
N ILE A 62 -8.78 4.80 -7.68
CA ILE A 62 -9.23 6.09 -8.22
C ILE A 62 -9.22 6.07 -9.75
N GLU A 63 -8.21 5.42 -10.35
CA GLU A 63 -8.02 5.27 -11.79
C GLU A 63 -9.13 4.44 -12.48
N ILE A 64 -9.93 3.69 -11.71
CA ILE A 64 -11.04 2.92 -12.26
C ILE A 64 -12.01 3.87 -12.98
N ARG A 65 -12.00 3.79 -14.32
CA ARG A 65 -12.91 4.51 -15.20
C ARG A 65 -14.34 4.09 -14.86
N THR A 66 -15.14 5.09 -14.54
CA THR A 66 -16.59 4.94 -14.44
C THR A 66 -17.12 5.30 -15.82
N ASP A 67 -17.18 4.31 -16.71
CA ASP A 67 -17.93 4.41 -17.98
C ASP A 67 -19.40 4.03 -17.73
#